data_AF-A0A4Q0U688-F1
#
_entry.id   AF-A0A4Q0U688-F1
#
_cell.length_a   1.000
_cell.length_b   1.000
_cell.length_c   1.000
_cell.angle_alpha   90.00
_cell.angle_beta   90.00
_cell.angle_gamma   90.00
#
_symmetry.space_group_name_H-M   'P 1'
#
loop_
_entity.id
_entity.type
_entity.pdbx_description
1 polymer ?
#
loop_
_entity_poly.entity_id
_entity_poly.type
_entity_poly.pdbx_seq_one_letter_code
_entity_poly.pdbx_strand_id
1 'polypeptide(L)'
;MKDLNFDWLLSGSCLLSDVAMAYFTTCVYPRSAGRQMREQIERYPDLHAELLEAGYKRSNTLLTPRQICIVIQHWGMPDTVYQWLREHPEDRVQKLFADRKFG
;
A
#
# COMPACT_ATOMS: atom_id res chain seq x y z
N MET A 1 5.60 -11.43 -19.34
CA MET A 1 5.81 -11.00 -17.93
C MET A 1 4.73 -11.70 -17.13
N LYS A 2 5.05 -12.24 -15.95
CA LYS A 2 4.00 -12.81 -15.08
C LYS A 2 3.01 -11.70 -14.77
N ASP A 3 1.73 -11.90 -15.06
CA ASP A 3 0.67 -11.03 -14.59
C ASP A 3 0.82 -10.90 -13.08
N LEU A 4 1.13 -9.70 -12.61
CA LEU A 4 1.19 -9.40 -11.18
C LEU A 4 -0.25 -9.32 -10.69
N ASN A 5 -0.86 -10.48 -10.43
CA ASN A 5 -2.22 -10.55 -9.89
C ASN A 5 -2.17 -10.25 -8.38
N PHE A 6 -2.82 -9.15 -7.98
CA PHE A 6 -2.96 -8.74 -6.58
C PHE A 6 -4.39 -8.93 -6.04
N ASP A 7 -5.22 -9.74 -6.70
CA ASP A 7 -6.60 -10.03 -6.27
C ASP A 7 -6.64 -10.67 -4.87
N TRP A 8 -5.54 -11.31 -4.45
CA TRP A 8 -5.39 -11.83 -3.11
C TRP A 8 -5.53 -10.75 -2.02
N LEU A 9 -5.23 -9.48 -2.32
CA LEU A 9 -5.50 -8.34 -1.42
C LEU A 9 -6.99 -8.16 -1.13
N LEU A 10 -7.86 -8.56 -2.05
CA LEU A 10 -9.32 -8.45 -1.93
C LEU A 10 -9.95 -9.67 -1.27
N SER A 11 -9.20 -10.77 -1.15
CA SER A 11 -9.72 -12.06 -0.69
C SER A 11 -9.85 -12.20 0.83
N GLY A 12 -9.24 -11.30 1.62
CA GLY A 12 -9.27 -11.41 3.08
C GLY A 12 -8.28 -10.51 3.81
N SER A 13 -8.04 -10.84 5.08
CA SER A 13 -6.99 -10.17 5.86
C SER A 13 -5.61 -10.62 5.37
N CYS A 14 -4.67 -9.68 5.26
CA CYS A 14 -3.32 -9.94 4.78
C CYS A 14 -2.28 -9.46 5.78
N LEU A 15 -1.09 -10.04 5.76
CA LEU A 15 0.03 -9.50 6.54
C LEU A 15 0.39 -8.12 6.01
N LEU A 16 0.57 -7.15 6.91
CA LEU A 16 0.97 -5.80 6.56
C LEU A 16 2.26 -5.82 5.74
N SER A 17 3.19 -6.72 6.07
CA SER A 17 4.44 -6.88 5.32
C SER A 17 4.21 -7.36 3.89
N ASP A 18 3.22 -8.23 3.65
CA ASP A 18 2.94 -8.74 2.31
C ASP A 18 2.25 -7.67 1.46
N VAL A 19 1.29 -6.95 2.05
CA VAL A 19 0.69 -5.76 1.43
C VAL A 19 1.78 -4.74 1.12
N ALA A 20 2.70 -4.49 2.04
CA ALA A 20 3.80 -3.56 1.81
C ALA A 20 4.74 -4.03 0.68
N MET A 21 5.10 -5.31 0.63
CA MET A 21 5.89 -5.87 -0.48
C MET A 21 5.17 -5.72 -1.81
N ALA A 22 3.83 -5.73 -1.81
CA ALA A 22 3.02 -5.48 -2.99
C ALA A 22 3.10 -4.04 -3.47
N TYR A 23 3.42 -3.03 -2.64
CA TYR A 23 3.58 -1.61 -3.04
C TYR A 23 5.03 -1.14 -3.16
N PHE A 24 5.96 -1.76 -2.43
CA PHE A 24 7.36 -1.36 -2.37
C PHE A 24 8.26 -2.44 -2.98
N THR A 25 8.20 -2.66 -4.30
CA THR A 25 9.03 -3.68 -4.99
C THR A 25 10.54 -3.50 -4.84
N THR A 26 11.00 -2.29 -4.50
CA THR A 26 12.41 -2.03 -4.22
C THR A 26 12.87 -2.61 -2.89
N CYS A 27 11.95 -2.98 -1.99
CA CYS A 27 12.27 -3.64 -0.75
C CYS A 27 12.48 -5.15 -0.98
N VAL A 28 13.65 -5.65 -0.58
CA VAL A 28 13.96 -7.09 -0.61
C VAL A 28 13.36 -7.82 0.59
N TYR A 29 13.20 -7.13 1.72
CA TYR A 29 12.80 -7.74 2.99
C TYR A 29 11.40 -7.29 3.44
N PRO A 30 10.49 -8.22 3.79
CA PRO A 30 9.13 -7.90 4.23
C PRO A 30 9.09 -7.00 5.47
N ARG A 31 10.07 -7.13 6.38
CA ARG A 31 10.18 -6.27 7.56
C ARG A 31 10.48 -4.81 7.19
N SER A 32 11.36 -4.60 6.22
CA SER A 32 11.71 -3.25 5.74
C SER A 32 10.54 -2.62 5.00
N ALA A 33 9.88 -3.39 4.12
CA ALA A 33 8.67 -2.93 3.44
C ALA A 33 7.58 -2.55 4.45
N GLY A 34 7.30 -3.43 5.43
CA GLY A 34 6.29 -3.15 6.44
C GLY A 34 6.64 -1.96 7.34
N ARG A 35 7.93 -1.68 7.58
CA ARG A 35 8.34 -0.45 8.26
C ARG A 35 8.06 0.78 7.39
N GLN A 36 8.46 0.73 6.12
CA GLN A 36 8.24 1.82 5.18
C GLN A 36 6.76 2.12 4.97
N MET A 37 5.91 1.10 4.90
CA MET A 37 4.46 1.27 4.81
C MET A 37 3.90 2.04 6.00
N ARG A 38 4.32 1.71 7.23
CA ARG A 38 3.90 2.43 8.44
C ARG A 38 4.35 3.89 8.41
N GLU A 39 5.59 4.12 7.99
CA GLU A 39 6.12 5.49 7.85
C GLU A 39 5.35 6.29 6.78
N GLN A 40 4.93 5.66 5.67
CA GLN A 40 4.08 6.33 4.68
C GLN A 40 2.67 6.59 5.21
N ILE A 41 2.04 5.62 5.88
CA ILE A 41 0.72 5.83 6.51
C ILE A 41 0.78 7.03 7.47
N GLU A 42 1.76 7.07 8.37
CA GLU A 42 1.92 8.17 9.34
C GLU A 42 2.20 9.52 8.68
N ARG A 43 2.77 9.53 7.47
CA ARG A 43 3.05 10.75 6.71
C ARG A 43 1.79 11.36 6.09
N TYR A 44 0.75 10.56 5.83
CA TYR A 44 -0.48 11.00 5.17
C TYR A 44 -1.65 11.01 6.15
N PRO A 45 -2.03 12.19 6.69
CA PRO A 45 -2.97 12.28 7.79
C PRO A 45 -4.37 11.77 7.43
N ASP A 46 -4.84 11.98 6.20
CA ASP A 46 -6.16 11.51 5.75
C ASP A 46 -6.23 9.97 5.74
N LEU A 47 -5.25 9.33 5.11
CA LEU A 47 -5.11 7.86 5.12
C LEU A 47 -4.98 7.32 6.55
N HIS A 48 -4.15 7.97 7.37
CA HIS A 48 -3.94 7.54 8.75
C HIS A 48 -5.23 7.64 9.57
N ALA A 49 -5.98 8.73 9.43
CA ALA A 49 -7.25 8.94 10.13
C ALA A 49 -8.28 7.87 9.76
N GLU A 50 -8.49 7.61 8.46
CA GLU A 50 -9.43 6.58 8.00
C GLU A 50 -9.01 5.17 8.47
N LEU A 51 -7.71 4.88 8.46
CA LEU A 51 -7.18 3.63 8.99
C LEU A 51 -7.42 3.50 10.50
N LEU A 52 -7.20 4.57 11.28
CA LEU A 52 -7.47 4.58 12.72
C LEU A 52 -8.96 4.34 13.02
N GLU A 53 -9.86 4.96 12.26
CA GLU A 53 -11.31 4.71 12.35
C GLU A 53 -11.66 3.26 12.01
N ALA A 54 -10.93 2.64 11.07
CA ALA A 54 -11.04 1.22 10.75
C ALA A 54 -10.29 0.30 11.75
N GLY A 55 -9.86 0.82 12.91
CA GLY A 55 -9.23 0.05 13.97
C GLY A 55 -7.76 -0.30 13.73
N TYR A 56 -7.08 0.40 12.81
CA TYR A 56 -5.65 0.25 12.60
C TYR A 56 -4.88 0.65 13.86
N LYS A 57 -3.83 -0.11 14.17
CA LYS A 57 -2.83 0.26 15.18
C LYS A 57 -1.45 0.06 14.58
N ARG A 58 -0.50 0.88 14.99
CA ARG A 58 0.90 0.79 14.54
C ARG A 58 1.50 -0.61 14.78
N SER A 59 1.08 -1.28 15.86
CA SER A 59 1.50 -2.64 16.21
C SER A 59 0.84 -3.75 15.38
N ASN A 60 -0.12 -3.44 14.50
CA ASN A 60 -0.80 -4.44 13.69
C ASN A 60 0.21 -5.14 12.77
N THR A 61 0.14 -6.47 12.77
CA THR A 61 0.86 -7.35 11.84
C THR A 61 -0.04 -7.79 10.69
N LEU A 62 -1.36 -7.78 10.89
CA LEU A 62 -2.39 -8.09 9.90
C LEU A 62 -3.23 -6.84 9.61
N LEU A 63 -3.54 -6.63 8.34
CA LEU A 63 -4.53 -5.67 7.89
C LEU A 63 -5.84 -6.40 7.60
N THR A 64 -6.95 -5.85 8.08
CA THR A 64 -8.28 -6.36 7.77
C THR A 64 -8.69 -5.99 6.34
N PRO A 65 -9.67 -6.67 5.73
CA PRO A 65 -10.14 -6.31 4.38
C PRO A 65 -10.51 -4.83 4.28
N ARG A 66 -11.17 -4.27 5.30
CA ARG A 66 -11.52 -2.85 5.36
C ARG A 66 -10.28 -1.94 5.34
N GLN A 67 -9.24 -2.28 6.10
CA GLN A 67 -7.98 -1.52 6.12
C GLN A 67 -7.25 -1.61 4.78
N ILE A 68 -7.27 -2.79 4.14
CA ILE A 68 -6.67 -2.97 2.80
C ILE A 68 -7.43 -2.15 1.76
N CYS A 69 -8.77 -2.13 1.79
CA CYS A 69 -9.57 -1.29 0.91
C CYS A 69 -9.23 0.19 1.04
N ILE A 70 -9.07 0.69 2.27
CA ILE A 70 -8.66 2.09 2.51
C ILE A 70 -7.28 2.35 1.90
N VAL A 71 -6.32 1.45 2.10
CA VAL A 71 -4.99 1.59 1.46
C VAL A 71 -5.11 1.65 -0.06
N ILE A 72 -5.89 0.77 -0.68
CA ILE A 72 -6.09 0.75 -2.14
C ILE A 72 -6.81 2.02 -2.63
N GLN A 73 -7.77 2.55 -1.89
CA GLN A 73 -8.46 3.80 -2.25
C GLN A 73 -7.53 5.00 -2.27
N HIS A 74 -6.57 5.05 -1.35
CA HIS A 74 -5.60 6.14 -1.27
C HIS A 74 -4.41 5.92 -2.20
N TRP A 75 -3.94 4.69 -2.38
CA TRP A 75 -2.70 4.39 -3.09
C TRP A 75 -2.87 3.74 -4.46
N GLY A 76 -4.10 3.36 -4.83
CA GLY A 76 -4.41 2.59 -6.03
C GLY A 76 -4.09 1.11 -5.88
N MET A 77 -4.59 0.29 -6.80
CA MET A 77 -4.18 -1.13 -6.86
C MET A 77 -2.70 -1.23 -7.28
N PRO A 78 -1.89 -2.12 -6.68
CA PRO A 78 -0.45 -2.10 -6.93
C PRO A 78 -0.04 -2.36 -8.39
N ASP A 79 -0.75 -3.23 -9.11
CA ASP A 79 -0.55 -3.44 -10.55
C ASP A 79 -0.76 -2.15 -11.36
N THR A 80 -1.80 -1.38 -11.02
CA THR A 80 -2.11 -0.10 -11.64
C THR A 80 -1.02 0.93 -11.35
N VAL A 81 -0.51 0.96 -10.11
CA VAL A 81 0.63 1.82 -9.72
C VAL A 81 1.89 1.43 -10.50
N TYR A 82 2.15 0.13 -10.68
CA TYR A 82 3.31 -0.33 -11.44
C TYR A 82 3.22 -0.06 -12.93
N GLN A 83 2.03 -0.22 -13.52
CA GLN A 83 1.81 0.18 -14.90
C GLN A 83 2.08 1.68 -15.08
N TRP A 84 1.59 2.51 -14.16
CA TRP A 84 1.82 3.94 -14.21
C TRP A 84 3.32 4.30 -14.09
N LEU A 85 4.03 3.70 -13.13
CA LEU A 85 5.47 3.91 -12.92
C LEU A 85 6.31 3.49 -14.13
N ARG A 86 5.87 2.46 -14.86
CA ARG A 86 6.52 2.07 -16.12
C ARG A 86 6.36 3.16 -17.19
N GLU A 87 5.20 3.79 -17.24
CA GLU A 87 4.90 4.86 -18.19
C GLU A 87 5.56 6.19 -17.78
N HIS A 88 5.79 6.41 -16.48
CA HIS A 88 6.31 7.65 -15.88
C HIS A 88 7.47 7.34 -14.92
N PRO A 89 8.64 6.90 -15.42
CA PRO A 89 9.76 6.44 -14.59
C PRO A 89 10.39 7.54 -13.71
N GLU A 90 10.16 8.81 -14.03
CA GLU A 90 10.57 9.98 -13.25
C GLU A 90 9.77 10.16 -11.95
N ASP A 91 8.57 9.58 -11.89
CA ASP A 91 7.75 9.56 -10.70
C ASP A 91 8.34 8.56 -9.70
N ARG A 92 8.98 9.07 -8.65
CA ARG A 92 9.36 8.21 -7.54
C ARG A 92 8.09 7.65 -6.91
N VAL A 93 8.07 6.34 -6.62
CA VAL A 93 7.02 5.62 -5.87
C VAL A 93 6.50 6.44 -4.66
N GLN A 94 7.39 7.13 -3.96
CA GLN A 94 7.06 7.96 -2.79
C GLN A 94 6.24 9.23 -3.12
N LYS A 95 6.40 9.82 -4.32
CA LYS A 95 5.59 10.96 -4.80
C LYS A 95 4.19 10.52 -5.22
N LEU A 96 4.06 9.33 -5.80
CA LEU A 96 2.77 8.76 -6.20
C LEU A 96 1.79 8.63 -5.04
N PHE A 97 2.29 8.21 -3.87
CA PHE A 97 1.48 8.10 -2.65
C PHE A 97 1.17 9.45 -1.98
N ALA A 98 1.77 10.56 -2.44
CA ALA A 98 1.63 11.87 -1.81
C ALA A 98 0.48 12.71 -2.37
N ASP A 99 0.27 12.64 -3.68
CA ASP A 99 -0.51 13.66 -4.39
C ASP A 99 -1.76 13.10 -5.09
N ARG A 100 -1.97 11.78 -5.10
CA ARG A 100 -3.04 11.15 -5.90
C ARG A 100 -3.97 10.26 -5.10
N LYS A 101 -5.27 10.60 -5.12
CA LYS A 101 -6.34 9.63 -4.88
C LYS A 101 -6.59 8.89 -6.19
N PHE A 102 -6.40 7.58 -6.18
CA PHE A 102 -6.82 6.71 -7.28
C PHE A 102 -8.32 6.46 -7.13
N GLY A 103 -9.12 7.42 -7.63
CA GLY A 103 -10.58 7.38 -7.61
C GLY A 103 -11.17 6.66 -8.81
#